data_AF-A0A7J5H1H0-F1
#
_entry.id   AF-A0A7J5H1H0-F1
#
_cell.length_a   1.000
_cell.length_b   1.000
_cell.length_c   1.000
_cell.angle_alpha   90.00
_cell.angle_beta   90.00
_cell.angle_gamma   90.00
#
_symmetry.space_group_name_H-M   'P 1'
#
loop_
_entity.id
_entity.type
_entity.pdbx_description
1 polymer ?
#
loop_
_entity_poly.entity_id
_entity_poly.type
_entity_poly.pdbx_seq_one_letter_code
_entity_poly.pdbx_strand_id
1 'polypeptide(L)'
;MLIFAEKYDRNKEEKRKMKRIISILLYMAVLLPLAAQPPKHEVRAAWITAVYGLDWPQTRTTSPEGIRKQQAELIEILDRLKAANFNTVLFQTRTRGDVLYKSAIEPYNSILTGKVGGDPGYDPLAFAIAECHKRGMECHAWMVTIPLGNRKHVAALGKESVTKKKRAICVPYKREYFLNPGHPQTKEYLMSLVREVVERYDVDGIHFDYLRYPENAPRFPDSYDYRKYSKGRSLAQWRRDNLTEIVRYIYKGVKAMKPWVKVSTCPVGKYKDTSRYPSRGWNAFHTVYQDVQGWLGEGIQDQIYPMLYFRGNHFYPFALDWQEQSNGRQIIPGLGIYFLDPSEGNWTLDEIERQMHFIRAHGLAGEAHYRVKYLMDNTQGLYDALEEDFYTAPALQPAMPWIDNVAPTPPSGLTVETPENGYWKLSWQPATDNDKRNAPMYVIYGSDTYPVDTSNPKNILAQRVQGTEYTYAPIRPWTARKYFAVTAIDRCGNESEAIQQQ
;
A
#
# COMPACT_ATOMS: atom_id res chain seq x y z
N MET A 1 -68.12 -28.70 31.54
CA MET A 1 -67.37 -27.50 32.01
C MET A 1 -65.85 -27.71 31.98
N LEU A 2 -65.33 -28.91 32.31
CA LEU A 2 -63.88 -29.22 32.30
C LEU A 2 -63.19 -29.17 30.92
N ILE A 3 -63.86 -29.57 29.83
CA ILE A 3 -63.25 -29.61 28.47
C ILE A 3 -62.99 -28.20 27.89
N PHE A 4 -63.81 -27.20 28.28
CA PHE A 4 -63.62 -25.81 27.82
C PHE A 4 -62.46 -25.11 28.54
N ALA A 5 -62.20 -25.45 29.80
CA ALA A 5 -61.09 -24.89 30.58
C ALA A 5 -59.73 -25.36 30.03
N GLU A 6 -59.58 -26.65 29.73
CA GLU A 6 -58.34 -27.18 29.14
C GLU A 6 -58.03 -26.60 27.76
N LYS A 7 -59.05 -26.40 26.92
CA LYS A 7 -58.86 -25.82 25.57
C LYS A 7 -58.49 -24.35 25.63
N TYR A 8 -58.98 -23.62 26.63
CA TYR A 8 -58.65 -22.21 26.86
C TYR A 8 -57.20 -22.04 27.37
N ASP A 9 -56.76 -22.88 28.31
CA ASP A 9 -55.39 -22.81 28.83
C ASP A 9 -54.34 -23.23 27.80
N ARG A 10 -54.61 -24.27 26.99
CA ARG A 10 -53.71 -24.69 25.90
C ARG A 10 -53.49 -23.57 24.87
N ASN A 11 -54.54 -22.83 24.54
CA ASN A 11 -54.50 -21.71 23.60
C ASN A 11 -53.77 -20.48 24.18
N LYS A 12 -53.83 -20.29 25.50
CA LYS A 12 -53.08 -19.24 26.23
C LYS A 12 -51.59 -19.58 26.31
N GLU A 13 -51.26 -20.85 26.49
CA GLU A 13 -49.89 -21.34 26.52
C GLU A 13 -49.23 -21.31 25.14
N GLU A 14 -49.95 -21.67 24.07
CA GLU A 14 -49.47 -21.51 22.69
C GLU A 14 -49.24 -20.05 22.31
N LYS A 15 -50.17 -19.14 22.65
CA LYS A 15 -49.96 -17.70 22.42
C LYS A 15 -48.75 -17.16 23.19
N ARG A 16 -48.46 -17.68 24.38
CA ARG A 16 -47.30 -17.27 25.20
C ARG A 16 -45.99 -17.85 24.65
N LYS A 17 -46.00 -19.08 24.11
CA LYS A 17 -44.87 -19.65 23.35
C LYS A 17 -44.61 -18.86 22.06
N MET A 18 -45.66 -18.55 21.30
CA MET A 18 -45.56 -17.76 20.07
C MET A 18 -44.97 -16.37 20.34
N LYS A 19 -45.45 -15.67 21.38
CA LYS A 19 -44.88 -14.38 21.80
C LYS A 19 -43.41 -14.48 22.21
N ARG A 20 -43.01 -15.54 22.94
CA ARG A 20 -41.60 -15.77 23.29
C ARG A 20 -40.72 -16.04 22.07
N ILE A 21 -41.20 -16.84 21.11
CA ILE A 21 -40.48 -17.12 19.86
C ILE A 21 -40.32 -15.83 19.04
N ILE A 22 -41.38 -15.04 18.90
CA ILE A 22 -41.34 -13.75 18.22
C ILE A 22 -40.38 -12.79 18.93
N SER A 23 -40.40 -12.72 20.27
CA SER A 23 -39.46 -11.90 21.03
C SER A 23 -38.00 -12.36 20.90
N ILE A 24 -37.73 -13.66 20.85
CA ILE A 24 -36.37 -14.21 20.62
C ILE A 24 -35.91 -13.93 19.18
N LEU A 25 -36.80 -14.08 18.19
CA LEU A 25 -36.50 -13.74 16.79
C LEU A 25 -36.27 -12.24 16.59
N LEU A 26 -37.04 -11.37 17.27
CA LEU A 26 -36.79 -9.92 17.29
C LEU A 26 -35.47 -9.59 18.00
N TYR A 27 -35.15 -10.26 19.11
CA TYR A 27 -33.86 -10.07 19.80
C TYR A 27 -32.69 -10.53 18.92
N MET A 28 -32.82 -11.65 18.20
CA MET A 28 -31.81 -12.10 17.23
C MET A 28 -31.72 -11.20 16.00
N ALA A 29 -32.83 -10.62 15.54
CA ALA A 29 -32.81 -9.67 14.42
C ALA A 29 -32.20 -8.30 14.79
N VAL A 30 -32.28 -7.89 16.06
CA VAL A 30 -31.62 -6.69 16.60
C VAL A 30 -30.14 -6.95 16.96
N LEU A 31 -29.78 -8.22 17.18
CA LEU A 31 -28.40 -8.67 17.45
C LEU A 31 -27.68 -9.23 16.22
N LEU A 32 -28.33 -9.32 15.05
CA LEU A 32 -27.60 -9.49 13.81
C LEU A 32 -26.67 -8.29 13.71
N PRO A 33 -25.33 -8.49 13.66
CA PRO A 33 -24.48 -7.39 13.31
C PRO A 33 -25.01 -6.92 11.96
N LEU A 34 -25.45 -5.65 11.86
CA LEU A 34 -25.42 -4.99 10.56
C LEU A 34 -23.98 -5.21 10.11
N ALA A 35 -23.78 -6.12 9.15
CA ALA A 35 -22.46 -6.39 8.63
C ALA A 35 -21.89 -5.03 8.26
N ALA A 36 -20.87 -4.59 8.99
CA ALA A 36 -20.32 -3.26 8.81
C ALA A 36 -19.98 -3.14 7.33
N GLN A 37 -20.56 -2.14 6.66
CA GLN A 37 -20.29 -1.98 5.24
C GLN A 37 -18.77 -1.85 5.06
N PRO A 38 -18.16 -2.54 4.08
CA PRO A 38 -16.74 -2.40 3.84
C PRO A 38 -16.44 -0.91 3.59
N PRO A 39 -15.29 -0.40 4.06
CA PRO A 39 -14.96 1.01 3.90
C PRO A 39 -14.78 1.35 2.42
N LYS A 40 -15.37 2.47 1.97
CA LYS A 40 -15.17 2.98 0.61
C LYS A 40 -13.73 3.39 0.34
N HIS A 41 -13.04 3.93 1.34
CA HIS A 41 -11.66 4.38 1.25
C HIS A 41 -10.79 3.59 2.22
N GLU A 42 -9.84 2.83 1.69
CA GLU A 42 -8.94 1.98 2.47
C GLU A 42 -7.74 1.61 1.61
N VAL A 43 -6.52 1.81 2.12
CA VAL A 43 -5.31 1.31 1.46
C VAL A 43 -5.20 -0.19 1.68
N ARG A 44 -5.15 -0.97 0.60
CA ARG A 44 -4.96 -2.42 0.62
C ARG A 44 -3.72 -2.77 -0.17
N ALA A 45 -2.60 -2.87 0.55
CA ALA A 45 -1.28 -2.94 -0.07
C ALA A 45 -0.63 -4.31 0.05
N ALA A 46 0.17 -4.69 -0.94
CA ALA A 46 1.03 -5.87 -0.88
C ALA A 46 2.45 -5.53 -1.32
N TRP A 47 3.46 -6.02 -0.59
CA TRP A 47 4.86 -5.95 -1.02
C TRP A 47 5.18 -7.09 -1.98
N ILE A 48 5.65 -6.72 -3.19
CA ILE A 48 6.25 -7.65 -4.15
C ILE A 48 7.77 -7.54 -4.00
N THR A 49 8.36 -8.53 -3.32
CA THR A 49 9.77 -8.56 -2.94
C THR A 49 10.61 -9.23 -4.00
N ALA A 50 11.47 -8.45 -4.65
CA ALA A 50 12.27 -8.95 -5.76
C ALA A 50 13.64 -9.48 -5.36
N VAL A 51 14.21 -9.00 -4.25
CA VAL A 51 15.53 -9.41 -3.78
C VAL A 51 15.57 -10.94 -3.63
N TYR A 52 16.63 -11.54 -4.16
CA TYR A 52 16.82 -13.00 -4.25
C TYR A 52 15.75 -13.78 -5.05
N GLY A 53 14.87 -13.11 -5.79
CA GLY A 53 13.73 -13.74 -6.48
C GLY A 53 12.70 -14.27 -5.49
N LEU A 54 12.54 -13.59 -4.35
CA LEU A 54 11.72 -14.06 -3.24
C LEU A 54 10.23 -14.14 -3.59
N ASP A 55 9.68 -13.15 -4.30
CA ASP A 55 8.32 -13.16 -4.87
C ASP A 55 8.37 -13.17 -6.40
N TRP A 56 9.10 -12.21 -6.98
CA TRP A 56 9.20 -12.02 -8.41
C TRP A 56 10.55 -11.38 -8.80
N PRO A 57 11.23 -11.79 -9.88
CA PRO A 57 10.87 -12.88 -10.78
C PRO A 57 11.38 -14.23 -10.29
N GLN A 58 10.66 -15.31 -10.64
CA GLN A 58 11.16 -16.67 -10.47
C GLN A 58 11.99 -17.11 -11.68
N THR A 59 11.63 -16.62 -12.87
CA THR A 59 12.39 -16.87 -14.10
C THR A 59 13.44 -15.78 -14.33
N ARG A 60 14.71 -16.18 -14.50
CA ARG A 60 15.79 -15.30 -14.99
C ARG A 60 15.98 -15.50 -16.48
N THR A 61 16.08 -14.45 -17.28
CA THR A 61 16.07 -14.60 -18.74
C THR A 61 16.62 -13.40 -19.50
N THR A 62 17.09 -13.66 -20.72
CA THR A 62 17.29 -12.67 -21.79
C THR A 62 16.64 -13.13 -23.11
N SER A 63 15.91 -14.25 -23.11
CA SER A 63 15.24 -14.78 -24.31
C SER A 63 13.81 -14.23 -24.43
N PRO A 64 13.27 -14.06 -25.65
CA PRO A 64 11.88 -13.61 -25.85
C PRO A 64 10.84 -14.45 -25.12
N GLU A 65 11.05 -15.77 -25.06
CA GLU A 65 10.15 -16.68 -24.34
C GLU A 65 10.23 -16.47 -22.83
N GLY A 66 11.44 -16.39 -22.26
CA GLY A 66 11.56 -16.15 -20.84
C GLY A 66 11.08 -14.76 -20.44
N ILE A 67 11.21 -13.73 -21.29
CA ILE A 67 10.64 -12.39 -21.04
C ILE A 67 9.13 -12.51 -20.88
N ARG A 68 8.44 -13.22 -21.79
CA ARG A 68 6.99 -13.46 -21.67
C ARG A 68 6.64 -14.21 -20.40
N LYS A 69 7.43 -15.22 -20.01
CA LYS A 69 7.22 -15.96 -18.76
C LYS A 69 7.39 -15.07 -17.53
N GLN A 70 8.46 -14.26 -17.49
CA GLN A 70 8.71 -13.33 -16.39
C GLN A 70 7.60 -12.28 -16.27
N GLN A 71 7.09 -11.77 -17.38
CA GLN A 71 5.93 -10.88 -17.42
C GLN A 71 4.64 -11.58 -16.95
N ALA A 72 4.41 -12.82 -17.37
CA ALA A 72 3.26 -13.62 -16.96
C ALA A 72 3.26 -13.90 -15.45
N GLU A 73 4.42 -14.18 -14.85
CA GLU A 73 4.56 -14.35 -13.39
C GLU A 73 4.09 -13.09 -12.63
N LEU A 74 4.41 -11.88 -13.12
CA LEU A 74 3.94 -10.65 -12.49
C LEU A 74 2.44 -10.45 -12.72
N ILE A 75 1.95 -10.69 -13.94
CA ILE A 75 0.53 -10.58 -14.29
C ILE A 75 -0.31 -11.48 -13.37
N GLU A 76 0.10 -12.72 -13.15
CA GLU A 76 -0.62 -13.66 -12.28
C GLU A 76 -0.75 -13.14 -10.85
N ILE A 77 0.34 -12.60 -10.28
CA ILE A 77 0.32 -11.98 -8.96
C ILE A 77 -0.68 -10.80 -8.94
N LEU A 78 -0.62 -9.93 -9.95
CA LEU A 78 -1.47 -8.74 -10.02
C LEU A 78 -2.95 -9.08 -10.25
N ASP A 79 -3.25 -10.12 -11.03
CA ASP A 79 -4.62 -10.62 -11.25
C ASP A 79 -5.22 -11.14 -9.95
N ARG A 80 -4.45 -11.90 -9.16
CA ARG A 80 -4.92 -12.39 -7.85
C ARG A 80 -5.10 -11.25 -6.86
N LEU A 81 -4.17 -10.31 -6.78
CA LEU A 81 -4.36 -9.12 -5.94
C LEU A 81 -5.61 -8.34 -6.34
N LYS A 82 -5.87 -8.17 -7.64
CA LYS A 82 -7.09 -7.53 -8.13
C LYS A 82 -8.36 -8.31 -7.75
N ALA A 83 -8.37 -9.63 -7.89
CA ALA A 83 -9.51 -10.48 -7.54
C ALA A 83 -9.88 -10.34 -6.04
N ALA A 84 -8.87 -10.30 -5.16
CA ALA A 84 -9.07 -10.03 -3.73
C ALA A 84 -9.21 -8.53 -3.37
N ASN A 85 -9.53 -7.66 -4.34
CA ASN A 85 -9.76 -6.22 -4.15
C ASN A 85 -8.61 -5.45 -3.47
N PHE A 86 -7.35 -5.85 -3.67
CA PHE A 86 -6.20 -4.99 -3.37
C PHE A 86 -6.15 -3.81 -4.34
N ASN A 87 -5.61 -2.69 -3.87
CA ASN A 87 -5.55 -1.45 -4.65
C ASN A 87 -4.16 -0.79 -4.68
N THR A 88 -3.16 -1.37 -4.02
CA THR A 88 -1.80 -0.82 -3.95
C THR A 88 -0.74 -1.92 -4.04
N VAL A 89 0.25 -1.73 -4.90
CA VAL A 89 1.42 -2.60 -5.01
C VAL A 89 2.67 -1.82 -4.63
N LEU A 90 3.44 -2.36 -3.68
CA LEU A 90 4.74 -1.84 -3.27
C LEU A 90 5.81 -2.68 -3.99
N PHE A 91 6.21 -2.25 -5.19
CA PHE A 91 7.07 -3.03 -6.09
C PHE A 91 8.54 -2.74 -5.86
N GLN A 92 9.33 -3.76 -5.46
CA GLN A 92 10.75 -3.55 -5.15
C GLN A 92 11.55 -3.15 -6.39
N THR A 93 11.81 -1.85 -6.48
CA THR A 93 12.39 -1.19 -7.64
C THR A 93 13.89 -1.00 -7.50
N ARG A 94 14.36 -0.73 -6.27
CA ARG A 94 15.78 -0.66 -5.93
C ARG A 94 16.06 -1.61 -4.77
N THR A 95 17.10 -2.44 -4.91
CA THR A 95 17.60 -3.27 -3.81
C THR A 95 18.84 -2.62 -3.19
N ARG A 96 20.00 -3.27 -3.17
CA ARG A 96 21.19 -2.84 -2.44
C ARG A 96 22.27 -2.36 -3.39
N GLY A 97 21.99 -1.29 -4.15
CA GLY A 97 22.91 -0.71 -5.14
C GLY A 97 22.75 -1.24 -6.56
N ASP A 98 21.56 -1.77 -6.88
CA ASP A 98 21.11 -2.23 -8.18
C ASP A 98 19.58 -2.12 -8.27
N VAL A 99 19.06 -2.14 -9.50
CA VAL A 99 17.68 -1.73 -9.79
C VAL A 99 16.93 -2.69 -10.72
N LEU A 100 15.61 -2.57 -10.72
CA LEU A 100 14.69 -3.29 -11.59
C LEU A 100 13.99 -2.35 -12.58
N TYR A 101 14.74 -1.39 -13.10
CA TYR A 101 14.29 -0.45 -14.13
C TYR A 101 15.51 0.06 -14.90
N LYS A 102 15.30 0.64 -16.07
CA LYS A 102 16.40 1.16 -16.88
C LYS A 102 17.01 2.40 -16.20
N SER A 103 18.14 2.24 -15.52
CA SER A 103 18.85 3.33 -14.83
C SER A 103 20.16 3.73 -15.50
N ALA A 104 20.47 5.02 -15.48
CA ALA A 104 21.79 5.56 -15.81
C ALA A 104 22.73 5.62 -14.60
N ILE A 105 22.24 5.31 -13.40
CA ILE A 105 22.94 5.50 -12.12
C ILE A 105 23.41 4.14 -11.56
N GLU A 106 22.48 3.20 -11.41
CA GLU A 106 22.73 1.87 -10.85
C GLU A 106 22.51 0.76 -11.89
N PRO A 107 23.26 -0.36 -11.82
CA PRO A 107 23.10 -1.46 -12.77
C PRO A 107 21.78 -2.22 -12.55
N TYR A 108 21.31 -2.90 -13.59
CA TYR A 108 20.26 -3.91 -13.42
C TYR A 108 20.66 -4.98 -12.40
N ASN A 109 19.69 -5.36 -11.57
CA ASN A 109 19.85 -6.43 -10.61
C ASN A 109 19.98 -7.78 -11.33
N SER A 110 20.95 -8.58 -10.89
CA SER A 110 21.23 -9.91 -11.43
C SER A 110 20.07 -10.91 -11.34
N ILE A 111 19.06 -10.68 -10.49
CA ILE A 111 17.86 -11.52 -10.44
C ILE A 111 17.08 -11.55 -11.76
N LEU A 112 17.20 -10.51 -12.59
CA LEU A 112 16.43 -10.43 -13.84
C LEU A 112 16.98 -11.39 -14.90
N THR A 113 18.31 -11.54 -14.97
CA THR A 113 19.01 -12.23 -16.08
C THR A 113 20.03 -13.28 -15.64
N GLY A 114 20.33 -13.35 -14.34
CA GLY A 114 21.44 -14.11 -13.78
C GLY A 114 22.79 -13.40 -13.79
N LYS A 115 22.89 -12.21 -14.42
CA LYS A 115 24.14 -11.45 -14.56
C LYS A 115 23.97 -10.02 -14.04
N VAL A 116 24.95 -9.54 -13.26
CA VAL A 116 25.00 -8.13 -12.82
C VAL A 116 24.99 -7.20 -14.04
N GLY A 117 24.08 -6.23 -14.05
CA GLY A 117 23.92 -5.28 -15.15
C GLY A 117 23.40 -5.91 -16.45
N GLY A 118 22.96 -7.17 -16.42
CA GLY A 118 22.34 -7.80 -17.58
C GLY A 118 20.97 -7.19 -17.84
N ASP A 119 20.77 -6.66 -19.04
CA ASP A 119 19.50 -6.12 -19.51
C ASP A 119 18.53 -7.27 -19.84
N PRO A 120 17.33 -7.35 -19.20
CA PRO A 120 16.35 -8.40 -19.50
C PRO A 120 15.63 -8.20 -20.84
N GLY A 121 15.88 -7.11 -21.56
CA GLY A 121 15.26 -6.83 -22.87
C GLY A 121 13.92 -6.08 -22.78
N TYR A 122 13.51 -5.67 -21.58
CA TYR A 122 12.35 -4.80 -21.32
C TYR A 122 12.58 -4.01 -20.02
N ASP A 123 11.72 -3.03 -19.71
CA ASP A 123 11.78 -2.27 -18.46
C ASP A 123 10.77 -2.83 -17.43
N PRO A 124 11.23 -3.50 -16.36
CA PRO A 124 10.32 -4.15 -15.41
C PRO A 124 9.43 -3.19 -14.63
N LEU A 125 9.94 -2.03 -14.21
CA LEU A 125 9.15 -1.04 -13.48
C LEU A 125 8.06 -0.44 -14.37
N ALA A 126 8.41 -0.09 -15.62
CA ALA A 126 7.41 0.42 -16.56
C ALA A 126 6.29 -0.61 -16.80
N PHE A 127 6.66 -1.88 -16.95
CA PHE A 127 5.71 -2.98 -17.11
C PHE A 127 4.83 -3.15 -15.87
N ALA A 128 5.41 -3.15 -14.67
CA ALA A 128 4.67 -3.28 -13.41
C ALA A 128 3.66 -2.14 -13.21
N ILE A 129 4.05 -0.90 -13.49
CA ILE A 129 3.15 0.27 -13.41
C ILE A 129 1.98 0.11 -14.37
N ALA A 130 2.27 -0.19 -15.64
CA ALA A 130 1.23 -0.35 -16.66
C ALA A 130 0.23 -1.46 -16.30
N GLU A 131 0.72 -2.61 -15.83
CA GLU A 131 -0.14 -3.75 -15.45
C GLU A 131 -0.93 -3.49 -14.16
N CYS A 132 -0.38 -2.75 -13.19
CA CYS A 132 -1.14 -2.29 -12.01
C CYS A 132 -2.27 -1.35 -12.41
N HIS A 133 -1.97 -0.36 -13.26
CA HIS A 133 -2.93 0.65 -13.68
C HIS A 133 -4.08 0.06 -14.49
N LYS A 134 -3.82 -0.91 -15.38
CA LYS A 134 -4.87 -1.68 -16.09
C LYS A 134 -5.87 -2.35 -15.16
N ARG A 135 -5.46 -2.69 -13.93
CA ARG A 135 -6.28 -3.33 -12.90
C ARG A 135 -6.87 -2.33 -11.90
N GLY A 136 -6.62 -1.04 -12.09
CA GLY A 136 -7.05 -0.01 -11.17
C GLY A 136 -6.27 0.01 -9.86
N MET A 137 -5.06 -0.54 -9.82
CA MET A 137 -4.16 -0.51 -8.65
C MET A 137 -3.11 0.57 -8.79
N GLU A 138 -2.70 1.17 -7.67
CA GLU A 138 -1.51 2.01 -7.59
C GLU A 138 -0.24 1.16 -7.59
N CYS A 139 0.83 1.66 -8.20
CA CYS A 139 2.16 1.08 -8.15
C CYS A 139 3.15 2.09 -7.54
N HIS A 140 3.68 1.73 -6.37
CA HIS A 140 4.68 2.54 -5.67
C HIS A 140 6.06 1.90 -5.87
N ALA A 141 7.02 2.70 -6.30
CA ALA A 141 8.40 2.27 -6.45
C ALA A 141 9.04 2.12 -5.06
N TRP A 142 9.18 0.87 -4.61
CA TRP A 142 9.84 0.54 -3.36
C TRP A 142 11.36 0.58 -3.51
N MET A 143 12.01 1.45 -2.75
CA MET A 143 13.45 1.63 -2.74
C MET A 143 14.02 1.32 -1.36
N VAL A 144 14.84 0.27 -1.28
CA VAL A 144 15.79 0.15 -0.17
C VAL A 144 16.76 1.33 -0.27
N THR A 145 17.07 2.02 0.83
CA THR A 145 17.81 3.30 0.78
C THR A 145 19.26 3.19 1.26
N ILE A 146 19.49 3.07 2.56
CA ILE A 146 20.82 3.17 3.18
C ILE A 146 21.73 1.94 2.96
N PRO A 147 21.27 0.68 3.13
CA PRO A 147 22.17 -0.48 2.98
C PRO A 147 22.52 -0.77 1.52
N LEU A 148 23.80 -1.09 1.28
CA LEU A 148 24.38 -1.47 -0.02
C LEU A 148 24.75 -2.96 -0.09
N GLY A 149 24.37 -3.74 0.93
CA GLY A 149 24.50 -5.19 0.94
C GLY A 149 25.79 -5.71 1.57
N ASN A 150 25.88 -7.03 1.66
CA ASN A 150 27.03 -7.70 2.25
C ASN A 150 28.26 -7.64 1.32
N ARG A 151 29.43 -8.01 1.85
CA ARG A 151 30.70 -8.00 1.08
C ARG A 151 30.63 -8.80 -0.22
N LYS A 152 29.93 -9.94 -0.24
CA LYS A 152 29.80 -10.79 -1.42
C LYS A 152 28.98 -10.09 -2.51
N HIS A 153 27.85 -9.49 -2.15
CA HIS A 153 27.01 -8.70 -3.05
C HIS A 153 27.80 -7.53 -3.65
N VAL A 154 28.42 -6.72 -2.79
CA VAL A 154 29.21 -5.56 -3.22
C VAL A 154 30.39 -5.96 -4.12
N ALA A 155 31.06 -7.08 -3.82
CA ALA A 155 32.12 -7.61 -4.67
C ALA A 155 31.60 -8.09 -6.03
N ALA A 156 30.44 -8.76 -6.07
CA ALA A 156 29.81 -9.20 -7.31
C ALA A 156 29.43 -8.03 -8.24
N LEU A 157 29.05 -6.88 -7.68
CA LEU A 157 28.81 -5.65 -8.44
C LEU A 157 30.08 -5.08 -9.10
N GLY A 158 31.28 -5.42 -8.60
CA GLY A 158 32.55 -5.00 -9.19
C GLY A 158 32.67 -3.48 -9.36
N LYS A 159 33.04 -3.03 -10.57
CA LYS A 159 33.16 -1.60 -10.92
C LYS A 159 31.83 -0.84 -10.90
N GLU A 160 30.72 -1.57 -11.02
CA GLU A 160 29.37 -0.96 -11.01
C GLU A 160 28.91 -0.61 -9.60
N SER A 161 29.57 -1.15 -8.57
CA SER A 161 29.20 -0.91 -7.18
C SER A 161 29.26 0.58 -6.81
N VAL A 162 28.25 1.03 -6.07
CA VAL A 162 28.21 2.37 -5.44
C VAL A 162 29.44 2.61 -4.57
N THR A 163 29.97 1.55 -3.93
CA THR A 163 31.19 1.63 -3.11
C THR A 163 32.45 1.91 -3.92
N LYS A 164 32.43 1.70 -5.25
CA LYS A 164 33.51 2.09 -6.16
C LYS A 164 33.26 3.45 -6.80
N LYS A 165 32.03 3.69 -7.28
CA LYS A 165 31.65 4.93 -8.00
C LYS A 165 31.54 6.15 -7.07
N LYS A 166 31.11 5.96 -5.82
CA LYS A 166 30.80 7.03 -4.85
C LYS A 166 31.41 6.71 -3.48
N ARG A 167 32.73 6.45 -3.45
CA ARG A 167 33.47 6.05 -2.24
C ARG A 167 33.23 6.97 -1.02
N ALA A 168 33.16 8.28 -1.24
CA ALA A 168 33.05 9.27 -0.16
C ALA A 168 31.77 9.12 0.70
N ILE A 169 30.70 8.58 0.13
CA ILE A 169 29.42 8.38 0.83
C ILE A 169 29.20 6.94 1.29
N CYS A 170 30.19 6.05 1.15
CA CYS A 170 30.05 4.62 1.44
C CYS A 170 30.89 4.22 2.65
N VAL A 171 30.28 3.53 3.61
CA VAL A 171 30.94 3.12 4.85
C VAL A 171 30.78 1.62 5.06
N PRO A 172 31.87 0.85 5.25
CA PRO A 172 31.79 -0.54 5.68
C PRO A 172 31.40 -0.59 7.15
N TYR A 173 30.40 -1.38 7.50
CA TYR A 173 30.03 -1.61 8.90
C TYR A 173 29.66 -3.07 9.12
N LYS A 174 30.32 -3.71 10.09
CA LYS A 174 30.27 -5.17 10.29
C LYS A 174 30.61 -5.92 8.98
N ARG A 175 29.69 -6.74 8.47
CA ARG A 175 29.85 -7.55 7.24
C ARG A 175 29.15 -6.95 6.02
N GLU A 176 28.70 -5.70 6.12
CA GLU A 176 27.93 -5.01 5.08
C GLU A 176 28.51 -3.62 4.76
N TYR A 177 28.00 -3.03 3.69
CA TYR A 177 28.25 -1.64 3.30
C TYR A 177 26.97 -0.83 3.37
N PHE A 178 27.11 0.46 3.68
CA PHE A 178 26.01 1.41 3.82
C PHE A 178 26.38 2.72 3.14
N LEU A 179 25.37 3.44 2.67
CA LEU A 179 25.50 4.88 2.49
C LEU A 179 25.66 5.54 3.86
N ASN A 180 26.42 6.63 3.95
CA ASN A 180 26.59 7.40 5.17
C ASN A 180 25.55 8.54 5.21
N PRO A 181 24.50 8.47 6.04
CA PRO A 181 23.47 9.51 6.06
C PRO A 181 24.03 10.88 6.46
N GLY A 182 25.12 10.91 7.23
CA GLY A 182 25.76 12.16 7.69
C GLY A 182 26.62 12.87 6.65
N HIS A 183 26.87 12.25 5.49
CA HIS A 183 27.59 12.90 4.41
C HIS A 183 26.62 13.67 3.50
N PRO A 184 26.81 14.98 3.23
CA PRO A 184 25.85 15.79 2.46
C PRO A 184 25.51 15.24 1.07
N GLN A 185 26.47 14.61 0.38
CA GLN A 185 26.22 14.01 -0.95
C GLN A 185 25.30 12.78 -0.92
N THR A 186 25.01 12.19 0.24
CA THR A 186 24.12 11.03 0.34
C THR A 186 22.68 11.38 -0.03
N LYS A 187 22.18 12.54 0.43
CA LYS A 187 20.82 12.99 0.06
C LYS A 187 20.72 13.31 -1.42
N GLU A 188 21.78 13.90 -2.01
CA GLU A 188 21.86 14.17 -3.45
C GLU A 188 21.84 12.88 -4.27
N TYR A 189 22.59 11.87 -3.81
CA TYR A 189 22.64 10.58 -4.47
C TYR A 189 21.27 9.88 -4.46
N LEU A 190 20.63 9.79 -3.28
CA LEU A 190 19.29 9.21 -3.17
C LEU A 190 18.26 9.99 -3.98
N MET A 191 18.31 11.33 -3.94
CA MET A 191 17.44 12.18 -4.76
C MET A 191 17.65 11.97 -6.25
N SER A 192 18.87 11.69 -6.72
CA SER A 192 19.12 11.43 -8.15
C SER A 192 18.41 10.17 -8.65
N LEU A 193 18.35 9.12 -7.82
CA LEU A 193 17.62 7.89 -8.13
C LEU A 193 16.10 8.13 -8.08
N VAL A 194 15.62 8.85 -7.06
CA VAL A 194 14.20 9.21 -6.94
C VAL A 194 13.75 10.07 -8.13
N ARG A 195 14.57 11.05 -8.52
CA ARG A 195 14.32 11.90 -9.68
C ARG A 195 14.20 11.09 -10.97
N GLU A 196 15.13 10.18 -11.21
CA GLU A 196 15.09 9.29 -12.37
C GLU A 196 13.79 8.50 -12.45
N VAL A 197 13.29 8.00 -11.31
CA VAL A 197 12.01 7.28 -11.25
C VAL A 197 10.82 8.22 -11.43
N VAL A 198 10.75 9.32 -10.69
CA VAL A 198 9.58 10.22 -10.71
C VAL A 198 9.42 10.93 -12.05
N GLU A 199 10.51 11.34 -12.70
CA GLU A 199 10.44 12.04 -13.99
C GLU A 199 10.06 11.08 -15.13
N ARG A 200 10.56 9.84 -15.12
CA ARG A 200 10.46 8.93 -16.28
C ARG A 200 9.27 7.97 -16.23
N TYR A 201 8.69 7.75 -15.04
CA TYR A 201 7.65 6.74 -14.84
C TYR A 201 6.39 7.39 -14.23
N ASP A 202 5.21 6.85 -14.57
CA ASP A 202 3.94 7.25 -13.95
C ASP A 202 3.69 6.49 -12.64
N VAL A 203 4.66 6.55 -11.73
CA VAL A 203 4.51 5.98 -10.38
C VAL A 203 3.43 6.72 -9.61
N ASP A 204 2.72 6.00 -8.73
CA ASP A 204 1.75 6.61 -7.80
C ASP A 204 2.43 7.02 -6.49
N GLY A 205 3.57 6.40 -6.17
CA GLY A 205 4.34 6.72 -4.98
C GLY A 205 5.79 6.26 -5.03
N ILE A 206 6.61 6.84 -4.15
CA ILE A 206 7.96 6.38 -3.81
C ILE A 206 7.92 5.88 -2.37
N HIS A 207 8.27 4.61 -2.17
CA HIS A 207 8.19 3.92 -0.90
C HIS A 207 9.58 3.58 -0.35
N PHE A 208 9.99 4.20 0.75
CA PHE A 208 11.32 3.98 1.31
C PHE A 208 11.35 2.87 2.35
N ASP A 209 12.26 1.92 2.13
CA ASP A 209 12.65 0.94 3.14
C ASP A 209 14.10 1.16 3.56
N TYR A 210 14.43 0.72 4.77
CA TYR A 210 15.73 0.89 5.40
C TYR A 210 16.25 2.34 5.39
N LEU A 211 15.36 3.34 5.42
CA LEU A 211 15.74 4.75 5.59
C LEU A 211 16.07 5.03 7.04
N ARG A 212 17.17 4.40 7.49
CA ARG A 212 17.57 4.27 8.87
C ARG A 212 19.04 3.92 9.00
N TYR A 213 19.63 4.22 10.16
CA TYR A 213 20.94 3.68 10.51
C TYR A 213 20.85 2.17 10.82
N PRO A 214 21.94 1.40 10.62
CA PRO A 214 21.94 -0.03 10.90
C PRO A 214 21.87 -0.32 12.41
N GLU A 215 21.55 -1.56 12.76
CA GLU A 215 21.58 -2.01 14.16
C GLU A 215 22.95 -1.78 14.83
N ASN A 216 22.94 -1.52 16.13
CA ASN A 216 24.11 -1.05 16.89
C ASN A 216 24.68 0.26 16.32
N ALA A 217 23.81 1.14 15.85
CA ALA A 217 24.15 2.42 15.26
C ALA A 217 25.14 3.29 16.07
N PRO A 218 25.21 3.26 17.42
CA PRO A 218 26.26 3.97 18.17
C PRO A 218 27.69 3.73 17.66
N ARG A 219 27.99 2.55 17.10
CA ARG A 219 29.31 2.20 16.54
C ARG A 219 29.43 2.45 15.03
N PHE A 220 28.43 3.06 14.39
CA PHE A 220 28.47 3.35 12.96
C PHE A 220 29.66 4.28 12.63
N PRO A 221 30.46 4.02 11.58
CA PRO A 221 31.75 4.69 11.37
C PRO A 221 31.63 6.07 10.69
N ASP A 222 30.85 6.98 11.27
CA ASP A 222 30.59 8.34 10.75
C ASP A 222 31.28 9.45 11.56
N SER A 223 32.28 9.11 12.38
CA SER A 223 32.91 10.06 13.31
C SER A 223 33.55 11.28 12.63
N TYR A 224 34.08 11.12 11.41
CA TYR A 224 34.66 12.21 10.64
C TYR A 224 33.58 13.21 10.21
N ASP A 225 32.49 12.73 9.61
CA ASP A 225 31.36 13.55 9.21
C ASP A 225 30.66 14.18 10.41
N TYR A 226 30.54 13.46 11.53
CA TYR A 226 30.01 14.02 12.77
C TYR A 226 30.84 15.21 13.27
N ARG A 227 32.17 15.10 13.34
CA ARG A 227 33.04 16.23 13.73
C ARG A 227 32.87 17.44 12.80
N LYS A 228 32.67 17.19 11.51
CA LYS A 228 32.59 18.24 10.49
C LYS A 228 31.22 18.91 10.42
N TYR A 229 30.13 18.15 10.57
CA TYR A 229 28.77 18.59 10.23
C TYR A 229 27.79 18.61 11.41
N SER A 230 28.17 18.16 12.61
CA SER A 230 27.27 18.12 13.78
C SER A 230 26.76 19.46 14.25
N LYS A 231 27.53 20.54 14.05
CA LYS A 231 27.21 21.90 14.52
C LYS A 231 26.85 21.93 16.02
N GLY A 232 27.56 21.14 16.83
CA GLY A 232 27.38 21.10 18.29
C GLY A 232 26.25 20.18 18.79
N ARG A 233 25.50 19.52 17.91
CA ARG A 233 24.45 18.56 18.31
C ARG A 233 25.06 17.27 18.85
N SER A 234 24.32 16.60 19.74
CA SER A 234 24.69 15.23 20.16
C SER A 234 24.67 14.27 18.98
N LEU A 235 25.48 13.21 19.04
CA LEU A 235 25.56 12.20 17.97
C LEU A 235 24.18 11.61 17.62
N ALA A 236 23.37 11.29 18.63
CA ALA A 236 22.04 10.73 18.40
C ALA A 236 21.11 11.72 17.68
N GLN A 237 21.11 13.00 18.09
CA GLN A 237 20.29 14.01 17.43
C GLN A 237 20.78 14.30 16.02
N TRP A 238 22.09 14.45 15.84
CA TRP A 238 22.68 14.67 14.52
C TRP A 238 22.31 13.54 13.54
N ARG A 239 22.32 12.28 13.98
CA ARG A 239 21.90 11.14 13.15
C ARG A 239 20.41 11.17 12.78
N ARG A 240 19.52 11.56 13.71
CA ARG A 240 18.10 11.79 13.40
C ARG A 240 17.93 12.92 12.38
N ASP A 241 18.65 14.02 12.57
CA ASP A 241 18.59 15.17 11.67
C ASP A 241 19.07 14.81 10.26
N ASN A 242 20.10 13.97 10.14
CA ASN A 242 20.61 13.52 8.85
C ASN A 242 19.54 12.77 8.03
N LEU A 243 18.82 11.83 8.66
CA LEU A 243 17.72 11.13 8.00
C LEU A 243 16.56 12.07 7.69
N THR A 244 16.21 12.95 8.63
CA THR A 244 15.17 13.96 8.45
C THR A 244 15.48 14.89 7.27
N GLU A 245 16.74 15.31 7.12
CA GLU A 245 17.17 16.15 6.00
C GLU A 245 17.12 15.41 4.66
N ILE A 246 17.42 14.10 4.64
CA ILE A 246 17.23 13.26 3.44
C ILE A 246 15.75 13.23 3.07
N VAL A 247 14.86 12.91 4.02
CA VAL A 247 13.41 12.85 3.80
C VAL A 247 12.89 14.19 3.29
N ARG A 248 13.22 15.29 3.97
CA ARG A 248 12.79 16.65 3.62
C ARG A 248 13.24 17.03 2.21
N TYR A 249 14.50 16.78 1.87
CA TYR A 249 15.05 17.12 0.56
C TYR A 249 14.34 16.34 -0.55
N ILE A 250 14.16 15.04 -0.36
CA ILE A 250 13.46 14.19 -1.32
C ILE A 250 11.99 14.58 -1.44
N TYR A 251 11.28 14.77 -0.32
CA TYR A 251 9.87 15.15 -0.32
C TYR A 251 9.64 16.42 -1.12
N LYS A 252 10.40 17.49 -0.83
CA LYS A 252 10.32 18.76 -1.56
C LYS A 252 10.59 18.58 -3.05
N GLY A 253 11.59 17.77 -3.40
CA GLY A 253 11.90 17.45 -4.79
C GLY A 253 10.76 16.72 -5.50
N VAL A 254 10.22 15.66 -4.90
CA VAL A 254 9.09 14.89 -5.45
C VAL A 254 7.88 15.80 -5.65
N LYS A 255 7.51 16.58 -4.64
CA LYS A 255 6.35 17.47 -4.73
C LYS A 255 6.52 18.59 -5.76
N ALA A 256 7.73 19.05 -5.99
CA ALA A 256 8.01 20.02 -7.05
C ALA A 256 7.84 19.40 -8.46
N MET A 257 8.17 18.12 -8.64
CA MET A 257 8.06 17.42 -9.94
C MET A 257 6.63 16.96 -10.22
N LYS A 258 6.04 16.21 -9.27
CA LYS A 258 4.71 15.61 -9.36
C LYS A 258 4.06 15.62 -7.96
N PRO A 259 3.30 16.66 -7.59
CA PRO A 259 2.73 16.82 -6.24
C PRO A 259 1.92 15.62 -5.74
N TRP A 260 1.21 14.95 -6.64
CA TRP A 260 0.38 13.79 -6.35
C TRP A 260 1.16 12.50 -6.06
N VAL A 261 2.44 12.42 -6.42
CA VAL A 261 3.26 11.23 -6.14
C VAL A 261 3.48 11.13 -4.63
N LYS A 262 2.96 10.06 -4.04
CA LYS A 262 3.04 9.82 -2.60
C LYS A 262 4.48 9.56 -2.17
N VAL A 263 4.90 10.15 -1.06
CA VAL A 263 6.18 9.82 -0.42
C VAL A 263 5.87 9.07 0.85
N SER A 264 6.35 7.83 0.93
CA SER A 264 6.10 6.95 2.07
C SER A 264 7.37 6.31 2.60
N THR A 265 7.31 5.85 3.85
CA THR A 265 8.40 5.10 4.49
C THR A 265 7.85 3.93 5.28
N CYS A 266 8.58 2.81 5.25
CA CYS A 266 8.37 1.63 6.07
C CYS A 266 9.35 1.63 7.27
N PRO A 267 8.98 2.25 8.42
CA PRO A 267 9.86 2.31 9.58
C PRO A 267 9.76 1.06 10.46
N VAL A 268 10.66 0.97 11.44
CA VAL A 268 10.49 0.05 12.58
C VAL A 268 9.12 0.25 13.20
N GLY A 269 8.38 -0.85 13.44
CA GLY A 269 6.98 -0.79 13.86
C GLY A 269 6.72 -0.09 15.18
N LYS A 270 7.71 0.09 16.05
CA LYS A 270 7.56 0.84 17.31
C LYS A 270 8.37 2.11 17.22
N TYR A 271 7.74 3.28 17.35
CA TYR A 271 8.45 4.56 17.28
C TYR A 271 9.41 4.73 18.46
N LYS A 272 8.91 4.59 19.69
CA LYS A 272 9.64 4.54 20.97
C LYS A 272 8.77 3.83 22.02
N ASP A 273 9.21 3.78 23.28
CA ASP A 273 8.35 3.30 24.37
C ASP A 273 7.09 4.18 24.48
N THR A 274 5.93 3.55 24.64
CA THR A 274 4.71 4.28 25.01
C THR A 274 4.69 4.50 26.52
N SER A 275 3.74 5.31 27.01
CA SER A 275 3.60 5.57 28.46
C SER A 275 3.37 4.30 29.29
N ARG A 276 2.79 3.24 28.70
CA ARG A 276 2.42 1.99 29.40
C ARG A 276 3.12 0.73 28.87
N TYR A 277 3.64 0.74 27.64
CA TYR A 277 4.18 -0.46 26.98
C TYR A 277 5.59 -0.23 26.45
N PRO A 278 6.56 -1.12 26.74
CA PRO A 278 7.94 -0.93 26.34
C PRO A 278 8.13 -1.46 24.92
N SER A 279 8.97 -0.79 24.15
CA SER A 279 9.43 -1.28 22.86
C SER A 279 10.40 -2.47 22.99
N ARG A 280 10.82 -2.78 24.23
CA ARG A 280 11.86 -3.76 24.60
C ARG A 280 13.23 -3.42 24.00
N GLY A 281 13.55 -2.12 23.95
CA GLY A 281 14.87 -1.64 23.51
C GLY A 281 15.10 -1.67 22.00
N TRP A 282 14.12 -2.11 21.20
CA TRP A 282 14.15 -2.01 19.75
C TRP A 282 13.04 -1.07 19.26
N ASN A 283 13.42 0.10 18.75
CA ASN A 283 12.50 1.11 18.24
C ASN A 283 13.15 2.06 17.22
N ALA A 284 12.30 2.76 16.47
CA ALA A 284 12.64 3.67 15.39
C ALA A 284 13.54 4.82 15.88
N PHE A 285 13.12 5.53 16.93
CA PHE A 285 13.72 6.80 17.34
C PHE A 285 15.11 6.66 17.99
N HIS A 286 15.27 5.71 18.90
CA HIS A 286 16.52 5.56 19.67
C HIS A 286 17.53 4.62 19.03
N THR A 287 17.06 3.58 18.34
CA THR A 287 17.95 2.48 17.94
C THR A 287 18.48 2.61 16.52
N VAL A 288 17.64 3.12 15.62
CA VAL A 288 17.95 3.29 14.20
C VAL A 288 17.80 4.74 13.72
N TYR A 289 17.55 5.66 14.67
CA TYR A 289 17.48 7.11 14.51
C TYR A 289 16.40 7.61 13.52
N GLN A 290 15.33 6.85 13.31
CA GLN A 290 14.18 7.28 12.51
C GLN A 290 13.24 8.15 13.34
N ASP A 291 13.19 9.45 13.05
CA ASP A 291 12.29 10.39 13.72
C ASP A 291 10.96 10.56 12.96
N VAL A 292 10.27 9.45 12.73
CA VAL A 292 9.10 9.42 11.84
C VAL A 292 7.94 10.28 12.34
N GLN A 293 7.67 10.31 13.65
CA GLN A 293 6.65 11.21 14.20
C GLN A 293 7.04 12.68 14.00
N GLY A 294 8.33 13.02 14.04
CA GLY A 294 8.83 14.33 13.64
C GLY A 294 8.59 14.62 12.14
N TRP A 295 8.78 13.64 11.27
CA TRP A 295 8.51 13.78 9.82
C TRP A 295 7.01 13.97 9.52
N LEU A 296 6.15 13.28 10.26
CA LEU A 296 4.70 13.44 10.21
C LEU A 296 4.29 14.85 10.67
N GLY A 297 4.84 15.32 11.80
CA GLY A 297 4.58 16.67 12.31
C GLY A 297 5.08 17.79 11.39
N GLU A 298 6.19 17.58 10.69
CA GLU A 298 6.68 18.53 9.66
C GLU A 298 5.87 18.43 8.34
N GLY A 299 5.14 17.33 8.13
CA GLY A 299 4.35 17.10 6.92
C GLY A 299 5.17 16.67 5.71
N ILE A 300 6.35 16.06 5.90
CA ILE A 300 7.28 15.63 4.84
C ILE A 300 7.15 14.13 4.49
N GLN A 301 6.00 13.54 4.82
CA GLN A 301 5.59 12.18 4.47
C GLN A 301 4.07 12.20 4.24
N ASP A 302 3.59 11.46 3.24
CA ASP A 302 2.15 11.34 2.94
C ASP A 302 1.54 10.09 3.60
N GLN A 303 2.32 9.01 3.62
CA GLN A 303 1.91 7.71 4.13
C GLN A 303 3.05 7.06 4.95
N ILE A 304 2.72 6.37 6.03
CA ILE A 304 3.68 5.59 6.82
C ILE A 304 3.21 4.15 6.92
N TYR A 305 4.16 3.23 6.71
CA TYR A 305 3.93 1.79 6.73
C TYR A 305 4.69 1.12 7.87
N PRO A 306 4.31 1.32 9.15
CA PRO A 306 5.09 0.79 10.25
C PRO A 306 5.07 -0.75 10.25
N MET A 307 6.25 -1.38 10.33
CA MET A 307 6.37 -2.85 10.37
C MET A 307 5.85 -3.41 11.71
N LEU A 308 4.54 -3.48 11.87
CA LEU A 308 3.86 -4.01 13.07
C LEU A 308 3.82 -5.54 13.05
N TYR A 309 4.97 -6.17 12.86
CA TYR A 309 5.13 -7.63 12.86
C TYR A 309 5.23 -8.16 14.29
N PHE A 310 4.24 -7.81 15.11
CA PHE A 310 4.13 -8.16 16.52
C PHE A 310 2.72 -8.63 16.86
N ARG A 311 2.53 -9.15 18.07
CA ARG A 311 1.23 -9.60 18.60
C ARG A 311 0.86 -8.89 19.89
N GLY A 312 -0.42 -8.84 20.20
CA GLY A 312 -0.92 -8.39 21.51
C GLY A 312 -0.42 -7.01 21.91
N ASN A 313 0.12 -6.89 23.13
CA ASN A 313 0.65 -5.65 23.71
C ASN A 313 1.84 -5.03 22.95
N HIS A 314 2.38 -5.72 21.95
CA HIS A 314 3.43 -5.19 21.06
C HIS A 314 2.89 -4.72 19.70
N PHE A 315 1.61 -4.96 19.42
CA PHE A 315 0.89 -4.50 18.25
C PHE A 315 -0.05 -3.35 18.61
N TYR A 316 -1.11 -3.62 19.38
CA TYR A 316 -2.26 -2.71 19.52
C TYR A 316 -1.91 -1.34 20.09
N PRO A 317 -1.12 -1.21 21.17
CA PRO A 317 -0.75 0.11 21.70
C PRO A 317 0.12 0.91 20.74
N PHE A 318 0.94 0.23 19.92
CA PHE A 318 1.83 0.90 18.97
C PHE A 318 1.10 1.30 17.69
N ALA A 319 0.10 0.52 17.25
CA ALA A 319 -0.82 0.95 16.19
C ALA A 319 -1.55 2.24 16.57
N LEU A 320 -2.02 2.33 17.82
CA LEU A 320 -2.64 3.56 18.35
C LEU A 320 -1.64 4.71 18.45
N ASP A 321 -0.44 4.48 18.97
CA ASP A 321 0.60 5.51 19.03
C ASP A 321 0.89 6.11 17.65
N TRP A 322 0.95 5.29 16.59
CA TRP A 322 1.08 5.79 15.23
C TRP A 322 -0.12 6.63 14.78
N GLN A 323 -1.34 6.15 15.05
CA GLN A 323 -2.56 6.83 14.63
C GLN A 323 -2.76 8.17 15.35
N GLU A 324 -2.52 8.22 16.67
CA GLU A 324 -2.61 9.42 17.50
C GLU A 324 -1.55 10.46 17.10
N GLN A 325 -0.37 10.01 16.64
CA GLN A 325 0.73 10.85 16.19
C GLN A 325 0.79 11.01 14.67
N SER A 326 -0.31 10.69 13.97
CA SER A 326 -0.40 10.73 12.51
C SER A 326 -0.24 12.12 11.91
N ASN A 327 -0.56 13.17 12.67
CA ASN A 327 -0.64 14.55 12.20
C ASN A 327 -1.50 14.69 10.93
N GLY A 328 -2.60 13.92 10.87
CA GLY A 328 -3.53 13.92 9.73
C GLY A 328 -2.99 13.25 8.46
N ARG A 329 -1.87 12.52 8.55
CA ARG A 329 -1.34 11.70 7.45
C ARG A 329 -1.83 10.26 7.56
N GLN A 330 -1.69 9.52 6.48
CA GLN A 330 -2.19 8.15 6.40
C GLN A 330 -1.23 7.17 7.09
N ILE A 331 -1.75 6.39 8.02
CA ILE A 331 -1.01 5.32 8.71
C ILE A 331 -1.55 3.96 8.22
N ILE A 332 -0.67 3.14 7.64
CA ILE A 332 -0.99 1.86 7.02
C ILE A 332 -0.11 0.76 7.64
N PRO A 333 -0.50 0.13 8.76
CA PRO A 333 0.28 -0.93 9.37
C PRO A 333 0.70 -2.03 8.40
N GLY A 334 1.99 -2.33 8.40
CA GLY A 334 2.52 -3.55 7.80
C GLY A 334 2.20 -4.75 8.69
N LEU A 335 1.43 -5.69 8.17
CA LEU A 335 1.10 -6.96 8.80
C LEU A 335 2.12 -8.03 8.42
N GLY A 336 2.63 -8.73 9.43
CA GLY A 336 3.66 -9.75 9.29
C GLY A 336 3.09 -11.11 8.90
N ILE A 337 2.34 -11.16 7.79
CA ILE A 337 1.60 -12.37 7.38
C ILE A 337 2.50 -13.57 7.11
N TYR A 338 3.78 -13.35 6.82
CA TYR A 338 4.79 -14.41 6.72
C TYR A 338 4.92 -15.25 7.99
N PHE A 339 4.61 -14.69 9.17
CA PHE A 339 4.63 -15.43 10.43
C PHE A 339 3.52 -16.48 10.55
N LEU A 340 2.54 -16.52 9.65
CA LEU A 340 1.60 -17.63 9.54
C LEU A 340 2.29 -18.93 9.11
N ASP A 341 3.44 -18.85 8.45
CA ASP A 341 4.23 -20.02 8.10
C ASP A 341 4.86 -20.64 9.37
N PRO A 342 4.73 -21.96 9.58
CA PRO A 342 5.31 -22.64 10.73
C PRO A 342 6.84 -22.48 10.85
N SER A 343 7.55 -22.31 9.73
CA SER A 343 9.01 -22.13 9.71
C SER A 343 9.46 -20.72 10.10
N GLU A 344 8.56 -19.75 10.08
CA GLU A 344 8.84 -18.34 10.37
C GLU A 344 8.41 -17.96 11.80
N GLY A 345 7.14 -18.19 12.13
CA GLY A 345 6.57 -17.75 13.41
C GLY A 345 5.42 -18.59 13.95
N ASN A 346 4.80 -19.42 13.11
CA ASN A 346 3.66 -20.27 13.47
C ASN A 346 2.52 -19.50 14.18
N TRP A 347 2.19 -18.30 13.69
CA TRP A 347 0.99 -17.57 14.10
C TRP A 347 -0.26 -18.23 13.51
N THR A 348 -1.42 -17.92 14.06
CA THR A 348 -2.71 -18.35 13.53
C THR A 348 -3.34 -17.24 12.71
N LEU A 349 -4.15 -17.60 11.71
CA LEU A 349 -4.92 -16.64 10.90
C LEU A 349 -5.71 -15.63 11.77
N ASP A 350 -6.35 -16.12 12.82
CA ASP A 350 -7.12 -15.32 13.79
C ASP A 350 -6.32 -14.16 14.45
N GLU A 351 -4.99 -14.24 14.52
CA GLU A 351 -4.18 -13.09 14.95
C GLU A 351 -4.21 -11.96 13.92
N ILE A 352 -4.12 -12.28 12.63
CA ILE A 352 -4.17 -11.29 11.54
C ILE A 352 -5.56 -10.68 11.45
N GLU A 353 -6.62 -11.49 11.55
CA GLU A 353 -8.01 -11.02 11.55
C GLU A 353 -8.28 -10.03 12.68
N ARG A 354 -7.84 -10.34 13.92
CA ARG A 354 -7.95 -9.40 15.04
C ARG A 354 -7.20 -8.10 14.80
N GLN A 355 -6.03 -8.16 14.19
CA GLN A 355 -5.25 -6.96 13.86
C GLN A 355 -5.98 -6.10 12.83
N MET A 356 -6.57 -6.70 11.79
CA MET A 356 -7.36 -5.97 10.78
C MET A 356 -8.63 -5.35 11.37
N HIS A 357 -9.37 -6.10 12.20
CA HIS A 357 -10.52 -5.54 12.92
C HIS A 357 -10.12 -4.35 13.79
N PHE A 358 -8.99 -4.45 14.49
CA PHE A 358 -8.48 -3.35 15.30
C PHE A 358 -8.11 -2.12 14.45
N ILE A 359 -7.42 -2.31 13.33
CA ILE A 359 -7.04 -1.23 12.40
C ILE A 359 -8.28 -0.46 11.94
N ARG A 360 -9.30 -1.17 11.47
CA ARG A 360 -10.58 -0.58 11.03
C ARG A 360 -11.31 0.12 12.17
N ALA A 361 -11.40 -0.51 13.34
CA ALA A 361 -12.10 0.04 14.50
C ALA A 361 -11.48 1.35 15.01
N HIS A 362 -10.20 1.59 14.74
CA HIS A 362 -9.49 2.80 15.17
C HIS A 362 -9.19 3.79 14.03
N GLY A 363 -9.79 3.59 12.85
CA GLY A 363 -9.75 4.55 11.75
C GLY A 363 -8.36 4.75 11.14
N LEU A 364 -7.50 3.73 11.18
CA LEU A 364 -6.26 3.74 10.42
C LEU A 364 -6.58 3.68 8.92
N ALA A 365 -5.66 4.14 8.07
CA ALA A 365 -5.94 4.39 6.65
C ALA A 365 -5.99 3.11 5.79
N GLY A 366 -5.68 1.95 6.37
CA GLY A 366 -5.71 0.63 5.75
C GLY A 366 -4.58 -0.26 6.26
N GLU A 367 -4.20 -1.26 5.49
CA GLU A 367 -3.15 -2.21 5.86
C GLU A 367 -2.31 -2.68 4.67
N ALA A 368 -1.11 -3.16 4.98
CA ALA A 368 -0.16 -3.66 4.01
C ALA A 368 0.35 -5.04 4.40
N HIS A 369 0.45 -5.95 3.44
CA HIS A 369 0.70 -7.37 3.69
C HIS A 369 2.12 -7.76 3.28
N TYR A 370 2.98 -8.06 4.26
CA TYR A 370 4.35 -8.51 4.00
C TYR A 370 4.44 -10.04 4.14
N ARG A 371 4.58 -10.79 3.05
CA ARG A 371 4.74 -10.38 1.64
C ARG A 371 3.89 -11.24 0.71
N VAL A 372 3.81 -10.86 -0.57
CA VAL A 372 2.82 -11.41 -1.50
C VAL A 372 2.85 -12.93 -1.65
N LYS A 373 4.00 -13.60 -1.52
CA LYS A 373 4.08 -15.07 -1.49
C LYS A 373 3.04 -15.73 -0.59
N TYR A 374 2.85 -15.23 0.64
CA TYR A 374 1.95 -15.87 1.60
C TYR A 374 0.46 -15.64 1.26
N LEU A 375 0.16 -14.58 0.52
CA LEU A 375 -1.14 -14.39 -0.13
C LEU A 375 -1.31 -15.37 -1.29
N MET A 376 -0.28 -15.52 -2.14
CA MET A 376 -0.34 -16.42 -3.29
C MET A 376 -0.46 -17.88 -2.88
N ASP A 377 0.23 -18.28 -1.81
CA ASP A 377 0.14 -19.63 -1.26
C ASP A 377 -1.15 -19.86 -0.47
N ASN A 378 -1.98 -18.82 -0.29
CA ASN A 378 -3.16 -18.83 0.57
C ASN A 378 -2.84 -19.45 1.95
N THR A 379 -1.76 -18.97 2.57
CA THR A 379 -1.22 -19.58 3.79
C THR A 379 -2.28 -19.53 4.91
N GLN A 380 -2.66 -20.70 5.41
CA GLN A 380 -3.77 -20.89 6.38
C GLN A 380 -5.14 -20.36 5.93
N GLY A 381 -5.41 -20.19 4.63
CA GLY A 381 -6.67 -19.62 4.16
C GLY A 381 -6.73 -18.09 4.20
N LEU A 382 -5.60 -17.41 4.41
CA LEU A 382 -5.55 -15.94 4.50
C LEU A 382 -6.14 -15.24 3.28
N TYR A 383 -5.84 -15.71 2.07
CA TYR A 383 -6.34 -15.07 0.85
C TYR A 383 -7.87 -15.15 0.78
N ASP A 384 -8.42 -16.32 1.11
CA ASP A 384 -9.87 -16.53 1.12
C ASP A 384 -10.55 -15.66 2.19
N ALA A 385 -10.01 -15.62 3.41
CA ALA A 385 -10.52 -14.76 4.48
C ALA A 385 -10.50 -13.26 4.09
N LEU A 386 -9.44 -12.82 3.41
CA LEU A 386 -9.40 -11.45 2.89
C LEU A 386 -10.49 -11.21 1.86
N GLU A 387 -10.72 -12.12 0.91
CA GLU A 387 -11.74 -11.98 -0.13
C GLU A 387 -13.17 -12.04 0.44
N GLU A 388 -13.42 -12.97 1.37
CA GLU A 388 -14.75 -13.30 1.87
C GLU A 388 -15.21 -12.43 3.04
N ASP A 389 -14.29 -11.94 3.88
CA ASP A 389 -14.65 -11.25 5.13
C ASP A 389 -14.20 -9.79 5.17
N PHE A 390 -13.01 -9.46 4.65
CA PHE A 390 -12.44 -8.12 4.80
C PHE A 390 -12.60 -7.25 3.55
N TYR A 391 -12.28 -7.76 2.37
CA TYR A 391 -12.20 -7.03 1.10
C TYR A 391 -13.36 -7.39 0.16
N THR A 392 -14.54 -7.57 0.72
CA THR A 392 -15.77 -8.00 0.04
C THR A 392 -16.32 -7.04 -1.02
N ALA A 393 -15.73 -5.84 -1.13
CA ALA A 393 -16.00 -4.87 -2.18
C ALA A 393 -14.71 -4.08 -2.50
N PRO A 394 -14.58 -3.51 -3.72
CA PRO A 394 -13.48 -2.60 -4.05
C PRO A 394 -13.39 -1.42 -3.07
N ALA A 395 -12.19 -0.87 -2.91
CA ALA A 395 -11.96 0.36 -2.15
C ALA A 395 -11.09 1.33 -2.94
N LEU A 396 -11.45 2.60 -2.85
CA LEU A 396 -10.68 3.72 -3.37
C LEU A 396 -9.53 4.08 -2.43
N GLN A 397 -8.56 4.81 -2.97
CA GLN A 397 -7.49 5.39 -2.17
C GLN A 397 -8.04 6.52 -1.29
N PRO A 398 -7.66 6.60 0.00
CA PRO A 398 -7.99 7.75 0.81
C PRO A 398 -7.36 9.03 0.23
N ALA A 399 -8.12 10.13 0.23
CA ALA A 399 -7.67 11.41 -0.28
C ALA A 399 -6.46 11.97 0.51
N MET A 400 -5.69 12.84 -0.14
CA MET A 400 -4.58 13.60 0.44
C MET A 400 -4.91 15.10 0.53
N PRO A 401 -5.83 15.52 1.42
CA PRO A 401 -6.31 16.90 1.51
C PRO A 401 -5.22 17.93 1.87
N TRP A 402 -4.04 17.48 2.31
CA TRP A 402 -2.89 18.34 2.57
C TRP A 402 -2.06 18.66 1.33
N ILE A 403 -2.30 17.97 0.21
CA ILE A 403 -1.73 18.29 -1.10
C ILE A 403 -2.74 19.06 -1.94
N ASP A 404 -3.95 18.50 -2.06
CA ASP A 404 -5.08 19.09 -2.76
C ASP A 404 -6.37 18.65 -2.09
N ASN A 405 -7.30 19.58 -1.90
CA ASN A 405 -8.60 19.35 -1.28
C ASN A 405 -9.77 19.79 -2.19
N VAL A 406 -9.50 20.08 -3.45
CA VAL A 406 -10.51 20.43 -4.45
C VAL A 406 -10.73 19.22 -5.35
N ALA A 407 -11.96 18.73 -5.43
CA ALA A 407 -12.30 17.67 -6.36
C ALA A 407 -12.37 18.19 -7.81
N PRO A 408 -12.14 17.33 -8.82
CA PRO A 408 -12.44 17.66 -10.21
C PRO A 408 -13.89 18.11 -10.38
N THR A 409 -14.17 18.83 -11.47
CA THR A 409 -15.55 19.11 -11.86
C THR A 409 -16.31 17.80 -12.08
N PRO A 410 -17.60 17.71 -11.74
CA PRO A 410 -18.40 16.53 -12.10
C PRO A 410 -18.35 16.27 -13.62
N PRO A 411 -18.23 15.00 -14.05
CA PRO A 411 -18.46 14.66 -15.46
C PRO A 411 -19.89 15.03 -15.89
N SER A 412 -20.13 15.16 -17.18
CA SER A 412 -21.45 15.54 -17.71
C SER A 412 -21.84 14.70 -18.93
N GLY A 413 -23.12 14.73 -19.31
CA GLY A 413 -23.61 14.07 -20.53
C GLY A 413 -23.40 12.56 -20.55
N LEU A 414 -23.62 11.87 -19.42
CA LEU A 414 -23.55 10.41 -19.37
C LEU A 414 -24.63 9.78 -20.27
N THR A 415 -24.20 8.90 -21.16
CA THR A 415 -25.04 8.06 -22.02
C THR A 415 -24.71 6.60 -21.82
N VAL A 416 -25.74 5.77 -21.69
CA VAL A 416 -25.66 4.31 -21.57
C VAL A 416 -26.35 3.69 -22.77
N GLU A 417 -25.58 3.00 -23.61
CA GLU A 417 -26.07 2.24 -24.76
C GLU A 417 -25.97 0.74 -24.48
N THR A 418 -26.98 -0.02 -24.90
CA THR A 418 -26.95 -1.49 -24.87
C THR A 418 -26.77 -2.05 -26.28
N PRO A 419 -25.54 -2.19 -26.79
CA PRO A 419 -25.30 -2.92 -28.03
C PRO A 419 -25.88 -4.35 -27.98
N GLU A 420 -26.28 -4.88 -29.14
CA GLU A 420 -26.95 -6.19 -29.29
C GLU A 420 -26.15 -7.40 -28.74
N ASN A 421 -24.89 -7.19 -28.34
CA ASN A 421 -23.98 -8.21 -27.82
C ASN A 421 -24.11 -8.45 -26.29
N GLY A 422 -25.03 -7.79 -25.60
CA GLY A 422 -25.24 -7.95 -24.16
C GLY A 422 -24.19 -7.23 -23.29
N TYR A 423 -23.49 -6.25 -23.85
CA TYR A 423 -22.65 -5.31 -23.10
C TYR A 423 -23.32 -3.95 -23.01
N TRP A 424 -22.92 -3.15 -22.02
CA TRP A 424 -23.33 -1.76 -21.88
C TRP A 424 -22.13 -0.89 -22.20
N LYS A 425 -22.30 0.04 -23.15
CA LYS A 425 -21.32 1.07 -23.44
C LYS A 425 -21.72 2.35 -22.73
N LEU A 426 -20.88 2.78 -21.80
CA LEU A 426 -21.02 4.06 -21.11
C LEU A 426 -20.10 5.08 -21.78
N SER A 427 -20.59 6.30 -21.98
CA SER A 427 -19.77 7.43 -22.42
C SER A 427 -20.21 8.72 -21.75
N TRP A 428 -19.28 9.65 -21.53
CA TRP A 428 -19.53 10.93 -20.89
C TRP A 428 -18.61 12.03 -21.45
N GLN A 429 -18.83 13.27 -21.03
CA GLN A 429 -17.96 14.39 -21.33
C GLN A 429 -16.88 14.55 -20.26
N PRO A 430 -15.66 14.96 -20.64
CA PRO A 430 -14.52 15.00 -19.73
C PRO A 430 -14.71 16.04 -18.61
N ALA A 431 -14.30 15.65 -17.40
CA ALA A 431 -14.10 16.55 -16.26
C ALA A 431 -12.77 17.32 -16.39
N THR A 432 -12.64 18.39 -15.60
CA THR A 432 -11.41 19.16 -15.47
C THR A 432 -10.95 19.23 -14.02
N ASP A 433 -9.63 19.32 -13.83
CA ASP A 433 -8.96 19.41 -12.53
C ASP A 433 -8.42 20.84 -12.31
N ASN A 434 -8.29 21.25 -11.05
CA ASN A 434 -7.64 22.50 -10.68
C ASN A 434 -6.12 22.46 -10.92
N ASP A 435 -5.47 21.28 -10.82
CA ASP A 435 -4.12 21.07 -11.29
C ASP A 435 -4.13 20.62 -12.75
N LYS A 436 -3.77 21.54 -13.66
CA LYS A 436 -3.71 21.27 -15.11
C LYS A 436 -2.73 20.15 -15.52
N ARG A 437 -1.86 19.70 -14.62
CA ARG A 437 -0.95 18.56 -14.85
C ARG A 437 -1.65 17.22 -14.58
N ASN A 438 -2.76 17.22 -13.86
CA ASN A 438 -3.60 16.06 -13.59
C ASN A 438 -4.69 15.96 -14.65
N ALA A 439 -4.72 14.83 -15.36
CA ALA A 439 -5.93 14.43 -16.07
C ALA A 439 -6.82 13.66 -15.09
N PRO A 440 -8.07 14.09 -14.84
CA PRO A 440 -9.00 13.32 -14.03
C PRO A 440 -9.16 11.90 -14.58
N MET A 441 -9.19 10.94 -13.66
CA MET A 441 -9.63 9.58 -13.91
C MET A 441 -11.09 9.45 -13.49
N TYR A 442 -11.73 8.32 -13.80
CA TYR A 442 -13.13 8.09 -13.45
C TYR A 442 -13.33 6.84 -12.62
N VAL A 443 -14.32 6.90 -11.73
CA VAL A 443 -14.86 5.76 -11.01
C VAL A 443 -16.24 5.47 -11.56
N ILE A 444 -16.47 4.21 -11.95
CA ILE A 444 -17.72 3.76 -12.52
C ILE A 444 -18.48 3.00 -11.47
N TYR A 445 -19.70 3.42 -11.23
CA TYR A 445 -20.62 2.79 -10.29
C TYR A 445 -21.80 2.17 -11.04
N GLY A 446 -22.34 1.08 -10.48
CA GLY A 446 -23.57 0.48 -10.97
C GLY A 446 -24.40 -0.15 -9.87
N SER A 447 -25.72 0.00 -9.98
CA SER A 447 -26.69 -0.53 -9.03
C SER A 447 -27.99 -0.98 -9.72
N ASP A 448 -28.80 -1.74 -8.99
CA ASP A 448 -30.15 -2.13 -9.42
C ASP A 448 -31.22 -1.14 -8.95
N THR A 449 -30.80 -0.14 -8.16
CA THR A 449 -31.65 0.94 -7.63
C THR A 449 -31.14 2.30 -8.10
N TYR A 450 -32.09 3.18 -8.39
CA TYR A 450 -31.83 4.59 -8.72
C TYR A 450 -32.25 5.50 -7.55
N PRO A 451 -31.48 6.54 -7.20
CA PRO A 451 -30.13 6.84 -7.70
C PRO A 451 -29.10 5.80 -7.23
N VAL A 452 -28.03 5.62 -8.00
CA VAL A 452 -26.87 4.80 -7.61
C VAL A 452 -26.19 5.45 -6.42
N ASP A 453 -26.11 4.72 -5.31
CA ASP A 453 -25.41 5.16 -4.10
C ASP A 453 -23.90 5.02 -4.28
N THR A 454 -23.21 6.11 -4.59
CA THR A 454 -21.75 6.14 -4.76
C THR A 454 -20.99 6.10 -3.44
N SER A 455 -21.67 6.20 -2.29
CA SER A 455 -21.03 6.02 -0.97
C SER A 455 -20.84 4.53 -0.62
N ASN A 456 -21.62 3.64 -1.23
CA ASN A 456 -21.53 2.20 -1.03
C ASN A 456 -20.49 1.56 -1.98
N PRO A 457 -19.37 1.04 -1.48
CA PRO A 457 -18.33 0.46 -2.33
C PRO A 457 -18.76 -0.77 -3.12
N LYS A 458 -19.84 -1.46 -2.72
CA LYS A 458 -20.39 -2.59 -3.52
C LYS A 458 -20.92 -2.15 -4.89
N ASN A 459 -21.14 -0.85 -5.07
CA ASN A 459 -21.54 -0.30 -6.35
C ASN A 459 -20.33 0.05 -7.24
N ILE A 460 -19.08 0.00 -6.75
CA ILE A 460 -17.90 0.26 -7.59
C ILE A 460 -17.71 -0.90 -8.58
N LEU A 461 -17.78 -0.57 -9.88
CA LEU A 461 -17.53 -1.52 -10.97
C LEU A 461 -16.09 -1.42 -11.50
N ALA A 462 -15.58 -0.20 -11.60
CA ALA A 462 -14.22 0.08 -12.06
C ALA A 462 -13.70 1.38 -11.45
N GLN A 463 -12.38 1.45 -11.33
CA GLN A 463 -11.66 2.63 -10.83
C GLN A 463 -10.42 2.87 -11.68
N ARG A 464 -9.91 4.10 -11.65
CA ARG A 464 -8.81 4.57 -12.52
C ARG A 464 -9.12 4.41 -14.01
N VAL A 465 -10.38 4.53 -14.40
CA VAL A 465 -10.74 4.54 -15.83
C VAL A 465 -10.17 5.80 -16.45
N GLN A 466 -9.32 5.62 -17.47
CA GLN A 466 -8.76 6.71 -18.27
C GLN A 466 -9.61 6.89 -19.53
N GLY A 467 -9.79 8.14 -19.95
CA GLY A 467 -10.70 8.48 -21.04
C GLY A 467 -12.16 8.58 -20.58
N THR A 468 -13.08 8.67 -21.53
CA THR A 468 -14.49 9.01 -21.27
C THR A 468 -15.46 7.95 -21.76
N GLU A 469 -14.99 6.70 -21.87
CA GLU A 469 -15.80 5.54 -22.24
C GLU A 469 -15.49 4.36 -21.32
N TYR A 470 -16.49 3.53 -21.05
CA TYR A 470 -16.32 2.28 -20.32
C TYR A 470 -17.31 1.22 -20.84
N THR A 471 -16.80 0.02 -21.10
CA THR A 471 -17.64 -1.12 -21.47
C THR A 471 -17.89 -1.98 -20.24
N TYR A 472 -19.13 -2.01 -19.77
CA TYR A 472 -19.56 -2.91 -18.72
C TYR A 472 -20.04 -4.24 -19.34
N ALA A 473 -19.34 -5.32 -18.98
CA ALA A 473 -19.65 -6.68 -19.40
C ALA A 473 -19.95 -7.52 -18.15
N PRO A 474 -21.22 -7.72 -17.78
CA PRO A 474 -21.56 -8.55 -16.63
C PRO A 474 -21.18 -10.00 -16.90
N ILE A 475 -20.53 -10.64 -15.93
CA ILE A 475 -20.13 -12.06 -16.02
C ILE A 475 -21.36 -12.95 -16.19
N ARG A 476 -22.48 -12.57 -15.56
CA ARG A 476 -23.76 -13.28 -15.62
C ARG A 476 -24.92 -12.29 -15.84
N PRO A 477 -25.91 -12.60 -16.68
CA PRO A 477 -27.02 -11.68 -16.95
C PRO A 477 -27.79 -11.23 -15.70
N TRP A 478 -27.95 -12.11 -14.70
CA TRP A 478 -28.64 -11.79 -13.44
C TRP A 478 -27.80 -10.96 -12.46
N THR A 479 -26.52 -10.73 -12.75
CA THR A 479 -25.66 -9.80 -12.00
C THR A 479 -25.53 -8.44 -12.69
N ALA A 480 -26.19 -8.25 -13.83
CA ALA A 480 -26.17 -7.02 -14.58
C ALA A 480 -26.82 -5.89 -13.78
N ARG A 481 -26.09 -4.78 -13.61
CA ARG A 481 -26.61 -3.55 -13.02
C ARG A 481 -27.47 -2.79 -14.03
N LYS A 482 -28.51 -2.11 -13.54
CA LYS A 482 -29.47 -1.37 -14.36
C LYS A 482 -29.12 0.11 -14.50
N TYR A 483 -28.66 0.71 -13.41
CA TYR A 483 -28.36 2.13 -13.32
C TYR A 483 -26.88 2.33 -13.13
N PHE A 484 -26.35 3.39 -13.74
CA PHE A 484 -24.93 3.71 -13.71
C PHE A 484 -24.71 5.15 -13.26
N ALA A 485 -23.61 5.34 -12.54
CA ALA A 485 -23.12 6.64 -12.13
C ALA A 485 -21.63 6.73 -12.40
N VAL A 486 -21.17 7.94 -12.74
CA VAL A 486 -19.76 8.21 -13.00
C VAL A 486 -19.33 9.40 -12.16
N THR A 487 -18.22 9.27 -11.47
CA THR A 487 -17.52 10.38 -10.79
C THR A 487 -16.15 10.58 -11.44
N ALA A 488 -15.63 11.80 -11.35
CA ALA A 488 -14.25 12.10 -11.65
C ALA A 488 -13.42 12.05 -10.35
N ILE A 489 -12.18 11.58 -10.44
CA ILE A 489 -11.24 11.51 -9.33
C ILE A 489 -9.86 12.00 -9.78
N ASP A 490 -9.23 12.83 -8.95
CA ASP A 490 -7.88 13.33 -9.20
C ASP A 490 -6.80 12.33 -8.75
N ARG A 491 -5.52 12.69 -8.95
CA ARG A 491 -4.38 11.85 -8.51
C ARG A 491 -4.13 11.93 -6.99
N CYS A 492 -4.79 12.85 -6.29
CA CYS A 492 -4.74 13.02 -4.84
C CYS A 492 -5.87 12.26 -4.10
N GLY A 493 -6.83 11.69 -4.83
CA GLY A 493 -7.97 10.93 -4.30
C GLY A 493 -9.23 11.77 -4.02
N ASN A 494 -9.30 13.03 -4.48
CA ASN A 494 -10.51 13.84 -4.36
C ASN A 494 -11.51 13.43 -5.44
N GLU A 495 -12.72 13.07 -5.02
CA GLU A 495 -13.79 12.57 -5.90
C GLU A 495 -14.89 13.62 -6.07
N SER A 496 -15.32 13.85 -7.31
CA SER A 496 -16.41 14.77 -7.65
C SER A 496 -17.79 14.24 -7.26
N GLU A 497 -18.80 15.09 -7.35
CA GLU A 497 -20.19 14.61 -7.44
C GLU A 497 -20.39 13.73 -8.68
N ALA A 498 -21.40 12.86 -8.63
CA ALA A 498 -21.67 11.89 -9.68
C ALA A 498 -22.65 12.45 -10.72
N ILE A 499 -22.40 12.14 -12.00
CA ILE A 499 -23.43 12.16 -13.04
C ILE A 499 -24.10 10.79 -13.11
N GLN A 500 -25.41 10.76 -13.26
CA GLN A 500 -26.19 9.52 -13.36
C GLN A 500 -27.24 9.64 -14.44
N GLN A 501 -27.55 8.53 -15.10
CA GLN A 501 -28.65 8.42 -16.06
C GLN A 501 -29.74 7.51 -15.48
N GLN A 502 -31.00 7.96 -15.56
CA GLN A 502 -32.16 7.18 -15.17
C GLN A 502 -32.52 6.13 -16.23
#